data_AF-A0A9D3Z3U0-F1
#
_entry.id   AF-A0A9D3Z3U0-F1
#
_cell.length_a   1.000
_cell.length_b   1.000
_cell.length_c   1.000
_cell.angle_alpha   90.00
_cell.angle_beta   90.00
_cell.angle_gamma   90.00
#
_symmetry.space_group_name_H-M   'P 1'
#
loop_
_entity.id
_entity.type
_entity.pdbx_description
1 polymer ?
#
loop_
_entity_poly.entity_id
_entity_poly.type
_entity_poly.pdbx_seq_one_letter_code
_entity_poly.pdbx_strand_id
1 'polypeptide(L)'
;MDINVVIVRPVYKNKCVNIHEKAYLRLYGPYLELCSDDIDFIIADSEDSDFIIANSDDIDFTIADFEDSNFIIANSNDIDFTIADSEDSNFILANSYDIDFTIADSEDSNFIIANSDDSDFTIAGSEDIKYIIGNSDDIDFTIAGS
;
A
#
# COMPACT_ATOMS: atom_id res chain seq x y z
N MET A 1 24.87 -2.28 -5.32
CA MET A 1 23.53 -2.86 -5.53
C MET A 1 23.07 -2.34 -6.86
N ASP A 2 23.00 -3.21 -7.86
CA ASP A 2 22.42 -2.85 -9.15
C ASP A 2 20.91 -2.74 -8.92
N ILE A 3 20.39 -1.52 -8.99
CA ILE A 3 18.96 -1.26 -8.84
C ILE A 3 18.30 -1.71 -10.15
N ASN A 4 17.57 -2.81 -10.10
CA ASN A 4 16.70 -3.22 -11.20
C ASN A 4 15.50 -2.27 -11.26
N VAL A 5 15.62 -1.20 -12.05
CA VAL A 5 14.48 -0.34 -12.37
C VAL A 5 13.60 -1.09 -13.36
N VAL A 6 12.51 -1.68 -12.87
CA VAL A 6 11.53 -2.35 -13.71
C VAL A 6 10.50 -1.31 -14.13
N ILE A 7 10.65 -0.79 -15.36
CA ILE A 7 9.62 0.07 -15.94
C ILE A 7 8.43 -0.80 -16.31
N VAL A 8 7.48 -0.95 -15.38
CA VAL A 8 6.20 -1.58 -15.64
C VAL A 8 5.32 -0.56 -16.35
N ARG A 9 5.19 -0.72 -17.67
CA ARG A 9 4.17 0.03 -18.41
C ARG A 9 2.81 -0.57 -18.07
N PRO A 10 1.81 0.23 -17.68
CA PRO A 10 0.51 -0.29 -17.32
C PRO A 10 -0.06 -1.10 -18.47
N VAL A 11 -0.34 -2.37 -18.18
CA VAL A 11 -1.00 -3.26 -19.12
C VAL A 11 -2.49 -3.04 -18.93
N TYR A 12 -3.17 -2.44 -19.91
CA TYR A 12 -4.63 -2.24 -19.92
C TYR A 12 -5.47 -3.54 -19.93
N LYS A 13 -4.92 -4.67 -19.50
CA LYS A 13 -5.58 -5.98 -19.49
C LYS A 13 -5.04 -6.84 -18.35
N ASN A 14 -5.90 -7.09 -17.35
CA ASN A 14 -6.00 -8.18 -16.36
C ASN A 14 -4.93 -9.27 -16.49
N LYS A 15 -3.67 -8.92 -16.28
CA LYS A 15 -2.56 -9.86 -16.36
C LYS A 15 -1.67 -9.54 -15.18
N CYS A 16 -1.77 -10.38 -14.16
CA CYS A 16 -0.95 -10.29 -12.96
C CYS A 16 0.52 -10.10 -13.34
N VAL A 17 1.13 -9.05 -12.81
CA VAL A 17 2.57 -8.86 -12.88
C VAL A 17 3.19 -9.56 -11.68
N ASN A 18 4.16 -10.43 -11.94
CA ASN A 18 4.85 -11.18 -10.91
C ASN A 18 6.19 -10.51 -10.65
N ILE A 19 6.39 -10.01 -9.43
CA ILE A 19 7.58 -9.26 -9.01
C ILE A 19 8.31 -10.14 -8.00
N HIS A 20 9.38 -10.81 -8.43
CA HIS A 20 10.12 -11.76 -7.60
C HIS A 20 11.35 -11.13 -6.89
N GLU A 21 11.60 -9.83 -7.06
CA GLU A 21 12.71 -9.08 -6.45
C GLU A 21 12.32 -7.60 -6.28
N LYS A 22 12.93 -6.89 -5.31
CA LYS A 22 12.78 -5.43 -5.11
C LYS A 22 12.82 -4.69 -6.45
N ALA A 23 11.67 -4.18 -6.88
CA ALA A 23 11.53 -3.44 -8.11
C ALA A 23 11.25 -1.96 -7.84
N TYR A 24 11.96 -1.07 -8.52
CA TYR A 24 11.54 0.33 -8.60
C TYR A 24 10.57 0.48 -9.75
N LEU A 25 9.32 0.81 -9.42
CA LEU A 25 8.25 0.99 -10.40
C LEU A 25 8.07 2.48 -10.67
N ARG A 26 8.05 2.84 -11.96
CA ARG A 26 7.55 4.14 -12.41
C ARG A 26 6.29 3.91 -13.22
N LEU A 27 5.16 4.26 -12.62
CA LEU A 27 3.86 4.08 -13.25
C LEU A 27 3.55 5.24 -14.19
N TYR A 28 2.88 4.91 -15.30
CA TYR A 28 2.42 5.87 -16.31
C TYR A 28 0.99 5.52 -16.69
N GLY A 29 0.10 5.56 -15.70
CA GLY A 29 -1.30 5.19 -15.83
C GLY A 29 -1.83 4.49 -14.59
N PRO A 30 -3.15 4.35 -14.46
CA PRO A 30 -3.79 4.29 -13.16
C PRO A 30 -3.78 2.90 -12.51
N TYR A 31 -3.47 1.81 -13.21
CA TYR A 31 -3.83 0.47 -12.69
C TYR A 31 -2.71 -0.57 -12.82
N LEU A 32 -2.38 -1.20 -11.69
CA LEU A 32 -1.53 -2.38 -11.60
C LEU A 32 -2.20 -3.50 -10.78
N GLU A 33 -2.20 -4.72 -11.32
CA GLU A 33 -2.68 -5.93 -10.62
C GLU A 33 -1.51 -6.89 -10.37
N LEU A 34 -1.27 -7.23 -9.10
CA LEU A 34 -0.18 -8.09 -8.66
C LEU A 34 -0.73 -9.38 -8.04
N CYS A 35 -0.16 -10.51 -8.46
CA CYS A 35 -0.52 -11.83 -7.94
C CYS A 35 0.77 -12.67 -7.89
N SER A 36 1.42 -12.65 -6.74
CA SER A 36 2.63 -13.39 -6.39
C SER A 36 2.50 -13.80 -4.94
N ASP A 37 3.19 -14.86 -4.52
CA ASP A 37 3.24 -15.24 -3.10
C ASP A 37 3.94 -14.13 -2.31
N ASP A 38 5.03 -13.59 -2.86
CA ASP A 38 5.77 -12.46 -2.29
C ASP A 38 5.74 -11.28 -3.26
N ILE A 39 5.42 -10.09 -2.75
CA ILE A 39 5.42 -8.83 -3.51
C ILE A 39 6.28 -7.80 -2.80
N ASP A 40 7.27 -7.28 -3.51
CA ASP A 40 8.20 -6.29 -2.97
C ASP A 40 8.53 -5.21 -4.01
N PHE A 41 8.08 -3.97 -3.78
CA PHE A 41 8.35 -2.86 -4.69
C PHE A 41 8.47 -1.50 -4.00
N ILE A 42 9.19 -0.59 -4.69
CA ILE A 42 9.36 0.80 -4.29
C ILE A 42 8.86 1.71 -5.40
N ILE A 43 8.12 2.75 -5.03
CA ILE A 43 7.64 3.78 -5.94
C ILE A 43 8.10 5.13 -5.44
N ALA A 44 8.59 5.94 -6.38
CA ALA A 44 8.96 7.32 -6.13
C ALA A 44 8.49 8.18 -7.31
N ASP A 45 8.12 9.42 -7.03
CA ASP A 45 7.73 10.44 -8.01
C ASP A 45 6.59 9.97 -8.94
N SER A 46 5.38 9.82 -8.40
CA SER A 46 4.19 9.42 -9.16
C SER A 46 3.03 10.39 -8.97
N GLU A 47 2.35 10.77 -10.04
CA GLU A 47 1.14 11.60 -9.95
C GLU A 47 -0.04 10.76 -9.45
N ASP A 48 -0.46 9.75 -10.22
CA ASP A 48 -1.59 8.87 -9.88
C ASP A 48 -1.17 7.40 -9.85
N SER A 49 -1.61 6.62 -8.86
CA SER A 49 -1.41 5.16 -8.87
C SER A 49 -2.48 4.36 -8.11
N ASP A 50 -3.15 3.44 -8.82
CA ASP A 50 -4.03 2.44 -8.23
C ASP A 50 -3.42 1.02 -8.31
N PHE A 51 -3.50 0.31 -7.19
CA PHE A 51 -3.02 -1.07 -7.06
C PHE A 51 -4.13 -1.98 -6.57
N ILE A 52 -4.19 -3.16 -7.21
CA ILE A 52 -4.95 -4.29 -6.70
C ILE A 52 -3.99 -5.44 -6.47
N ILE A 53 -3.93 -5.91 -5.22
CA ILE A 53 -3.15 -7.07 -4.81
C ILE A 53 -4.10 -8.11 -4.25
N ALA A 54 -3.98 -9.35 -4.71
CA ALA A 54 -4.83 -10.44 -4.26
C ALA A 54 -4.09 -11.76 -4.16
N ASN A 55 -4.32 -12.48 -3.05
CA ASN A 55 -3.75 -13.79 -2.77
C ASN A 55 -2.20 -13.73 -2.79
N SER A 56 -1.65 -13.01 -1.83
CA SER A 56 -0.20 -12.88 -1.59
C SER A 56 0.05 -13.32 -0.15
N ASP A 57 1.10 -14.11 0.08
CA ASP A 57 1.51 -14.41 1.45
C ASP A 57 2.10 -13.15 2.08
N ASP A 58 3.11 -12.55 1.45
CA ASP A 58 3.83 -11.37 1.98
C ASP A 58 3.78 -10.19 1.01
N ILE A 59 3.50 -8.99 1.53
CA ILE A 59 3.49 -7.73 0.77
C ILE A 59 4.33 -6.69 1.51
N ASP A 60 5.45 -6.25 0.93
CA ASP A 60 6.26 -5.12 1.41
C ASP A 60 6.32 -4.05 0.31
N PHE A 61 5.92 -2.82 0.62
CA PHE A 61 6.13 -1.72 -0.31
C PHE A 61 6.33 -0.37 0.36
N THR A 62 7.15 0.44 -0.30
CA THR A 62 7.44 1.82 0.10
C THR A 62 7.08 2.77 -1.02
N ILE A 63 6.35 3.83 -0.68
CA ILE A 63 5.93 4.85 -1.62
C ILE A 63 6.31 6.22 -1.06
N ALA A 64 6.91 7.03 -1.91
CA ALA A 64 7.29 8.41 -1.58
C ALA A 64 6.92 9.36 -2.72
N ASP A 65 6.63 10.60 -2.38
CA ASP A 65 6.41 11.72 -3.30
C ASP A 65 5.29 11.43 -4.32
N PHE A 66 4.03 11.42 -3.85
CA PHE A 66 2.87 11.22 -4.72
C PHE A 66 1.71 12.18 -4.47
N GLU A 67 0.93 12.46 -5.52
CA GLU A 67 -0.31 13.22 -5.38
C GLU A 67 -1.42 12.27 -4.91
N ASP A 68 -1.85 11.33 -5.74
CA ASP A 68 -3.00 10.46 -5.45
C ASP A 68 -2.65 8.96 -5.49
N SER A 69 -3.09 8.21 -4.48
CA SER A 69 -2.95 6.75 -4.47
C SER A 69 -4.15 5.98 -3.91
N ASN A 70 -4.45 4.85 -4.55
CA ASN A 70 -5.49 3.92 -4.09
C ASN A 70 -4.98 2.47 -4.06
N PHE A 71 -5.16 1.81 -2.92
CA PHE A 71 -4.74 0.41 -2.73
C PHE A 71 -5.91 -0.45 -2.30
N ILE A 72 -6.06 -1.57 -3.01
CA ILE A 72 -6.99 -2.63 -2.64
C ILE A 72 -6.18 -3.90 -2.46
N ILE A 73 -6.12 -4.39 -1.22
CA ILE A 73 -5.40 -5.61 -0.87
C ILE A 73 -6.39 -6.62 -0.28
N ALA A 74 -6.35 -7.86 -0.76
CA ALA A 74 -7.25 -8.90 -0.29
C ALA A 74 -6.61 -10.27 -0.18
N ASN A 75 -6.98 -11.00 0.87
CA ASN A 75 -6.49 -12.36 1.16
C ASN A 75 -4.95 -12.39 1.23
N SER A 76 -4.41 -11.75 2.25
CA SER A 76 -2.97 -11.70 2.49
C SER A 76 -2.62 -12.14 3.90
N ASN A 77 -1.42 -12.67 4.11
CA ASN A 77 -0.99 -12.99 5.46
C ASN A 77 -0.39 -11.73 6.08
N ASP A 78 0.70 -11.24 5.51
CA ASP A 78 1.50 -10.16 6.09
C ASP A 78 1.56 -8.96 5.14
N ILE A 79 1.26 -7.78 5.65
CA ILE A 79 1.27 -6.52 4.89
C ILE A 79 2.09 -5.48 5.63
N ASP A 80 3.22 -5.12 5.06
CA ASP A 80 4.09 -4.03 5.49
C ASP A 80 4.01 -2.87 4.51
N PHE A 81 3.63 -1.70 5.00
CA PHE A 81 3.51 -0.55 4.13
C PHE A 81 3.99 0.77 4.72
N THR A 82 4.71 1.52 3.90
CA THR A 82 5.21 2.86 4.25
C THR A 82 4.87 3.88 3.16
N ILE A 83 4.17 4.95 3.55
CA ILE A 83 4.01 6.19 2.79
C ILE A 83 4.82 7.31 3.41
N ALA A 84 5.46 8.10 2.55
CA ALA A 84 5.89 9.45 2.88
C ALA A 84 5.45 10.44 1.80
N ASP A 85 5.17 11.68 2.21
CA ASP A 85 4.98 12.84 1.33
C ASP A 85 3.88 12.60 0.28
N SER A 86 2.61 12.60 0.73
CA SER A 86 1.43 12.35 -0.11
C SER A 86 0.35 13.40 0.01
N GLU A 87 -0.34 13.75 -1.08
CA GLU A 87 -1.60 14.51 -0.95
C GLU A 87 -2.72 13.58 -0.45
N ASP A 88 -3.19 12.64 -1.27
CA ASP A 88 -4.30 11.75 -0.93
C ASP A 88 -3.92 10.26 -0.98
N SER A 89 -4.24 9.53 0.09
CA SER A 89 -4.05 8.08 0.14
C SER A 89 -5.28 7.32 0.61
N ASN A 90 -5.73 6.34 -0.17
CA ASN A 90 -6.86 5.48 0.18
C ASN A 90 -6.49 4.00 0.21
N PHE A 91 -6.89 3.33 1.29
CA PHE A 91 -6.59 1.92 1.55
C PHE A 91 -7.83 1.12 1.85
N ILE A 92 -7.97 -0.01 1.15
CA ILE A 92 -8.98 -1.02 1.43
C ILE A 92 -8.26 -2.35 1.60
N LEU A 93 -8.25 -2.87 2.83
CA LEU A 93 -7.65 -4.14 3.20
C LEU A 93 -8.74 -5.10 3.68
N ALA A 94 -8.71 -6.34 3.18
CA ALA A 94 -9.71 -7.34 3.55
C ALA A 94 -9.13 -8.75 3.66
N ASN A 95 -9.50 -9.46 4.73
CA ASN A 95 -9.02 -10.81 5.03
C ASN A 95 -7.48 -10.85 5.07
N SER A 96 -6.91 -10.03 5.93
CA SER A 96 -5.46 -9.86 6.08
C SER A 96 -5.07 -10.28 7.49
N TYR A 97 -4.04 -11.09 7.70
CA TYR A 97 -3.71 -11.55 9.05
C TYR A 97 -3.07 -10.43 9.86
N ASP A 98 -1.90 -9.97 9.42
CA ASP A 98 -1.08 -8.97 10.09
C ASP A 98 -0.90 -7.75 9.16
N ILE A 99 -1.15 -6.55 9.70
CA ILE A 99 -1.07 -5.29 8.96
C ILE A 99 -0.22 -4.29 9.73
N ASP A 100 0.90 -3.89 9.15
CA ASP A 100 1.76 -2.83 9.67
C ASP A 100 1.79 -1.66 8.70
N PHE A 101 1.37 -0.50 9.19
CA PHE A 101 1.17 0.69 8.36
C PHE A 101 1.87 1.90 8.95
N THR A 102 2.73 2.53 8.14
CA THR A 102 3.37 3.79 8.49
C THR A 102 3.06 4.86 7.45
N ILE A 103 2.60 6.02 7.90
CA ILE A 103 2.35 7.19 7.06
C ILE A 103 3.01 8.39 7.70
N ALA A 104 3.79 9.10 6.89
CA ALA A 104 4.38 10.37 7.24
C ALA A 104 3.97 11.44 6.24
N ASP A 105 3.63 12.63 6.74
CA ASP A 105 3.45 13.85 5.95
C ASP A 105 2.44 13.66 4.81
N SER A 106 1.17 13.46 5.19
CA SER A 106 0.03 13.24 4.26
C SER A 106 -1.08 14.28 4.44
N GLU A 107 -1.64 14.86 3.39
CA GLU A 107 -2.81 15.75 3.56
C GLU A 107 -4.04 14.95 3.99
N ASP A 108 -4.48 13.97 3.20
CA ASP A 108 -5.62 13.10 3.49
C ASP A 108 -5.23 11.61 3.45
N SER A 109 -5.67 10.87 4.47
CA SER A 109 -5.43 9.43 4.61
C SER A 109 -6.70 8.70 5.02
N ASN A 110 -7.18 7.76 4.20
CA ASN A 110 -8.40 6.98 4.45
C ASN A 110 -8.12 5.46 4.48
N PHE A 111 -8.58 4.79 5.54
CA PHE A 111 -8.43 3.33 5.73
C PHE A 111 -9.78 2.64 5.87
N ILE A 112 -9.93 1.51 5.19
CA ILE A 112 -10.99 0.55 5.44
C ILE A 112 -10.33 -0.81 5.61
N ILE A 113 -10.42 -1.37 6.82
CA ILE A 113 -9.88 -2.68 7.14
C ILE A 113 -11.01 -3.59 7.60
N ALA A 114 -11.06 -4.80 7.04
CA ALA A 114 -12.08 -5.77 7.37
C ALA A 114 -11.49 -7.18 7.52
N ASN A 115 -11.82 -7.86 8.61
CA ASN A 115 -11.33 -9.22 8.90
C ASN A 115 -9.80 -9.23 8.96
N SER A 116 -9.24 -8.67 10.02
CA SER A 116 -7.83 -8.83 10.36
C SER A 116 -7.61 -9.50 11.69
N ASP A 117 -6.44 -10.07 11.93
CA ASP A 117 -6.10 -10.61 13.25
C ASP A 117 -5.39 -9.49 14.02
N ASP A 118 -4.23 -9.02 13.55
CA ASP A 118 -3.44 -7.95 14.16
C ASP A 118 -3.28 -6.75 13.21
N SER A 119 -3.32 -5.51 13.72
CA SER A 119 -3.10 -4.32 12.89
C SER A 119 -2.49 -3.14 13.64
N ASP A 120 -1.32 -2.68 13.22
CA ASP A 120 -0.59 -1.55 13.80
C ASP A 120 -0.50 -0.39 12.82
N PHE A 121 -0.96 0.79 13.25
CA PHE A 121 -0.92 2.01 12.44
C PHE A 121 -0.10 3.09 13.14
N THR A 122 0.91 3.60 12.44
CA THR A 122 1.65 4.80 12.82
C THR A 122 1.43 5.89 11.79
N ILE A 123 0.79 6.98 12.19
CA ILE A 123 0.51 8.12 11.31
C ILE A 123 1.11 9.38 11.92
N ALA A 124 1.96 10.08 11.18
CA ALA A 124 2.65 11.27 11.63
C ALA A 124 2.54 12.41 10.61
N GLY A 125 2.29 13.63 11.07
CA GLY A 125 2.27 14.80 10.19
C GLY A 125 1.09 14.82 9.20
N SER A 126 0.03 14.04 9.44
CA SER A 126 -1.15 14.06 8.58
C SER A 126 -2.20 15.08 9.00
N GLU A 127 -2.82 15.78 8.03
CA GLU A 127 -3.87 16.76 8.32
C GLU A 127 -5.22 16.10 8.62
N ASP A 128 -5.69 15.23 7.73
CA ASP A 128 -6.98 14.54 7.84
C ASP A 128 -6.83 13.02 7.76
N ILE A 129 -7.34 12.33 8.78
CA ILE A 129 -7.29 10.86 8.89
C ILE A 129 -8.70 10.32 9.10
N LYS A 130 -9.12 9.37 8.25
CA LYS A 130 -10.36 8.61 8.44
C LYS A 130 -10.06 7.12 8.42
N TYR A 131 -10.66 6.37 9.32
CA TYR A 131 -10.52 4.92 9.35
C TYR A 131 -11.83 4.23 9.73
N ILE A 132 -12.05 3.07 9.12
CA ILE A 132 -13.12 2.14 9.46
C ILE A 132 -12.47 0.77 9.63
N ILE A 133 -12.63 0.18 10.80
CA ILE A 133 -12.14 -1.18 11.08
C ILE A 133 -13.31 -2.05 11.52
N GLY A 134 -13.42 -3.24 10.94
CA GLY A 134 -14.43 -4.22 11.29
C GLY A 134 -13.85 -5.62 11.38
N ASN A 135 -14.22 -6.35 12.44
CA ASN A 135 -13.74 -7.71 12.73
C ASN A 135 -12.20 -7.75 12.76
N SER A 136 -11.61 -7.09 13.75
CA SER A 136 -10.20 -7.27 14.06
C SER A 136 -10.04 -7.73 15.50
N ASP A 137 -9.06 -8.60 15.74
CA ASP A 137 -8.81 -9.17 17.07
C ASP A 137 -8.00 -8.17 17.91
N ASP A 138 -6.86 -7.70 17.42
CA ASP A 138 -6.04 -6.65 18.05
C ASP A 138 -5.74 -5.49 17.08
N ILE A 139 -5.74 -4.26 17.61
CA ILE A 139 -5.49 -3.05 16.82
C ILE A 139 -4.76 -2.02 17.69
N ASP A 140 -3.60 -1.53 17.21
CA ASP A 140 -2.91 -0.39 17.78
C ASP A 140 -2.85 0.81 16.81
N PHE A 141 -3.02 2.00 17.37
CA PHE A 141 -2.91 3.27 16.65
C PHE A 141 -1.99 4.24 17.39
N THR A 142 -1.01 4.75 16.67
CA THR A 142 -0.17 5.87 17.07
C THR A 142 -0.35 7.01 16.07
N ILE A 143 -0.96 8.10 16.52
CA ILE A 143 -1.11 9.32 15.72
C ILE A 143 -0.26 10.42 16.36
N ALA A 144 0.79 10.83 15.66
CA ALA A 144 1.62 11.98 16.02
C ALA A 144 1.18 13.18 15.19
N GLY A 145 0.45 14.11 15.81
CA GLY A 145 -0.03 15.31 15.14
C GLY A 145 1.10 16.21 14.62
N SER A 146 0.76 17.04 13.64
CA SER A 146 1.54 18.19 13.14
C SER A 146 1.72 19.29 14.19
#